data_AF-A0AAE8NLV7-F1
#
_entry.id   AF-A0AAE8NLV7-F1
#
_cell.length_a   1.000
_cell.length_b   1.000
_cell.length_c   1.000
_cell.angle_alpha   90.00
_cell.angle_beta   90.00
_cell.angle_gamma   90.00
#
_symmetry.space_group_name_H-M   'P 1'
#
loop_
_entity.id
_entity.type
_entity.pdbx_description
1 polymer ?
#
loop_
_entity_poly.entity_id
_entity_poly.type
_entity_poly.pdbx_seq_one_letter_code
_entity_poly.pdbx_strand_id
1 'polypeptide(L)'
;MPDLEVAEIYYENGDIKYRYSRYLNSDGSRWIRHGLFVAYSENGTVVSEGNYDHGVEHGPWKDFHPNGSLAASGNYDRGTEVGVWEYWNADGQPKT
;
A
#
# COMPACT_ATOMS: atom_id res chain seq x y z
N MET A 1 -5.98 -6.80 -20.09
CA MET A 1 -5.20 -6.72 -18.84
C MET A 1 -5.05 -8.14 -18.32
N PRO A 2 -3.90 -8.53 -17.73
CA PRO A 2 -3.79 -9.85 -17.12
C PRO A 2 -4.82 -9.98 -15.98
N ASP A 3 -5.31 -11.20 -15.76
CA ASP A 3 -6.15 -11.48 -14.60
C ASP A 3 -5.31 -11.27 -13.33
N LEU A 4 -5.79 -10.37 -12.46
CA LEU A 4 -5.12 -10.07 -11.21
C LEU A 4 -5.57 -11.06 -10.15
N GLU A 5 -4.61 -11.66 -9.46
CA GLU A 5 -4.84 -12.44 -8.24
C GLU A 5 -4.67 -11.58 -7.00
N VAL A 6 -5.45 -11.86 -5.96
CA VAL A 6 -5.28 -11.25 -4.64
C VAL A 6 -4.41 -12.16 -3.79
N ALA A 7 -3.31 -11.62 -3.26
CA ALA A 7 -2.49 -12.26 -2.26
C ALA A 7 -2.78 -11.70 -0.87
N GLU A 8 -2.83 -12.60 0.11
CA GLU A 8 -2.87 -12.27 1.53
C GLU A 8 -1.63 -12.84 2.20
N ILE A 9 -0.91 -11.98 2.91
CA ILE A 9 0.24 -12.35 3.72
C ILE A 9 -0.15 -12.08 5.16
N TYR A 10 0.11 -13.04 6.04
CA TYR A 10 -0.34 -13.00 7.43
C TYR A 10 0.84 -12.76 8.39
N TYR A 11 0.54 -12.17 9.54
CA TYR A 11 1.38 -12.19 10.72
C TYR A 11 1.41 -13.58 11.35
N GLU A 12 2.30 -13.80 12.33
CA GLU A 12 2.39 -15.08 13.04
C GLU A 12 1.10 -15.42 13.82
N ASN A 13 0.36 -14.40 14.26
CA ASN A 13 -0.91 -14.55 14.95
C ASN A 13 -2.09 -14.92 14.02
N GLY A 14 -1.86 -14.96 12.70
CA GLY A 14 -2.87 -15.28 11.69
C GLY A 14 -3.63 -14.06 11.14
N ASP A 15 -3.41 -12.85 11.68
CA ASP A 15 -4.01 -11.63 11.14
C ASP A 15 -3.34 -11.22 9.82
N ILE A 16 -4.09 -10.56 8.94
CA ILE A 16 -3.57 -10.11 7.66
C ILE A 16 -2.54 -9.01 7.91
N LYS A 17 -1.35 -9.16 7.31
CA LYS A 17 -0.27 -8.17 7.25
C LYS A 17 -0.32 -7.36 5.97
N TYR A 18 -0.48 -8.03 4.83
CA TYR A 18 -0.59 -7.40 3.52
C TYR A 18 -1.70 -8.05 2.72
N ARG A 19 -2.48 -7.24 2.01
CA ARG A 19 -3.37 -7.68 0.94
C ARG A 19 -3.06 -6.89 -0.32
N TYR A 20 -2.75 -7.57 -1.43
CA TYR A 20 -2.42 -6.88 -2.67
C TYR A 20 -2.76 -7.68 -3.92
N SER A 21 -3.00 -6.95 -5.01
CA SER A 21 -3.18 -7.52 -6.34
C SER A 21 -1.83 -7.82 -7.00
N ARG A 22 -1.76 -8.93 -7.73
CA ARG A 22 -0.56 -9.38 -8.45
C ARG A 22 -0.93 -10.16 -9.71
N TYR A 23 -0.01 -10.23 -10.65
CA TYR A 23 -0.10 -11.16 -11.79
C TYR A 23 1.20 -11.94 -11.93
N LEU A 24 1.14 -13.10 -12.58
CA LEU A 24 2.33 -13.88 -12.89
C LEU A 24 2.95 -13.32 -14.18
N ASN A 25 4.26 -13.04 -14.17
CA ASN A 25 4.93 -12.53 -15.35
C ASN A 25 4.86 -13.52 -16.52
N SER A 26 5.20 -13.06 -17.72
CA SER A 26 5.00 -13.81 -18.97
C SER A 26 5.65 -15.19 -19.02
N ASP A 27 6.78 -15.40 -18.32
CA ASP A 27 7.49 -16.69 -18.29
C ASP A 27 7.05 -17.59 -17.13
N GLY A 28 6.13 -17.13 -16.28
CA GLY A 28 5.62 -17.90 -15.16
C GLY A 28 6.53 -17.95 -13.92
N SER A 29 7.67 -17.26 -13.92
CA SER A 29 8.70 -17.41 -12.89
C SER A 29 8.49 -16.53 -11.66
N ARG A 30 7.75 -15.42 -11.79
CA ARG A 30 7.58 -14.45 -10.69
C ARG A 30 6.21 -13.81 -10.67
N TRP A 31 5.70 -13.63 -9.46
CA TRP A 31 4.56 -12.77 -9.19
C TRP A 31 5.00 -11.30 -9.14
N ILE A 32 4.28 -10.44 -9.85
CA ILE A 32 4.51 -8.99 -9.91
C ILE A 32 3.29 -8.29 -9.32
N ARG A 33 3.50 -7.44 -8.30
CA ARG A 33 2.43 -6.61 -7.72
C ARG A 33 1.92 -5.61 -8.75
N HIS A 34 0.61 -5.52 -8.88
CA HIS A 34 -0.04 -4.60 -9.82
C HIS A 34 -1.49 -4.37 -9.40
N GLY A 35 -1.89 -3.11 -9.27
CA GLY A 35 -3.16 -2.70 -8.69
C GLY A 35 -3.09 -2.45 -7.19
N LEU A 36 -4.20 -2.68 -6.50
CA LEU A 36 -4.39 -2.30 -5.10
C LEU A 36 -3.39 -2.97 -4.16
N PHE A 37 -2.96 -2.22 -3.15
CA PHE A 37 -2.18 -2.69 -2.03
C PHE A 37 -2.70 -2.07 -0.73
N VAL A 38 -2.78 -2.90 0.31
CA VAL A 38 -3.10 -2.49 1.67
C VAL A 38 -2.16 -3.22 2.63
N ALA A 39 -1.55 -2.46 3.55
CA ALA A 39 -0.84 -2.97 4.70
C ALA A 39 -1.66 -2.73 5.97
N TYR A 40 -1.61 -3.71 6.86
CA TYR A 40 -2.30 -3.68 8.15
C TYR A 40 -1.29 -3.84 9.27
N SER A 41 -1.62 -3.31 10.45
CA SER A 41 -0.95 -3.62 11.71
C SER A 41 -1.39 -4.99 12.25
N GLU A 42 -0.70 -5.51 13.26
CA GLU A 42 -1.10 -6.76 13.95
C GLU A 42 -2.49 -6.71 14.60
N ASN A 43 -3.04 -5.51 14.81
CA ASN A 43 -4.40 -5.33 15.33
C ASN A 43 -5.46 -5.16 14.21
N GLY A 44 -5.06 -5.35 12.95
CA GLY A 44 -5.96 -5.24 11.79
C GLY A 44 -6.25 -3.81 11.31
N THR A 45 -5.70 -2.78 11.95
CA THR A 45 -5.82 -1.39 11.48
C THR A 45 -4.97 -1.17 10.24
N VAL A 46 -5.51 -0.52 9.20
CA VAL A 46 -4.76 -0.12 8.01
C VAL A 46 -3.64 0.85 8.40
N VAL A 47 -2.43 0.59 7.93
CA VAL A 47 -1.26 1.46 8.16
C VAL A 47 -0.78 2.12 6.88
N SER A 48 -1.09 1.54 5.71
CA SER A 48 -0.68 2.08 4.41
C SER A 48 -1.57 1.51 3.30
N GLU A 49 -1.94 2.33 2.33
CA GLU A 49 -2.69 1.90 1.15
C GLU A 49 -2.27 2.67 -0.10
N GLY A 50 -2.36 2.01 -1.25
CA GLY A 50 -2.05 2.63 -2.53
C GLY A 50 -2.12 1.64 -3.67
N ASN A 51 -1.39 1.93 -4.74
CA ASN A 51 -1.32 1.07 -5.93
C ASN A 51 0.12 0.76 -6.32
N TYR A 52 0.29 -0.43 -6.89
CA TYR A 52 1.49 -0.82 -7.59
C TYR A 52 1.24 -0.81 -9.10
N ASP A 53 2.22 -0.38 -9.86
CA ASP A 53 2.30 -0.59 -11.31
C ASP A 53 3.58 -1.37 -11.63
N HIS A 54 3.43 -2.60 -12.11
CA HIS A 54 4.54 -3.47 -12.53
C HIS A 54 5.62 -3.68 -11.45
N GLY A 55 5.18 -3.82 -10.19
CA GLY A 55 6.04 -4.14 -9.06
C GLY A 55 6.55 -2.92 -8.28
N VAL A 56 6.30 -1.70 -8.77
CA VAL A 56 6.69 -0.44 -8.09
C VAL A 56 5.47 0.42 -7.73
N GLU A 57 5.56 1.21 -6.68
CA GLU A 57 4.48 2.10 -6.23
C GLU A 57 4.14 3.12 -7.33
N HIS A 58 2.85 3.37 -7.56
CA HIS A 58 2.39 4.32 -8.56
C HIS A 58 1.01 4.90 -8.24
N GLY A 59 0.84 6.19 -8.47
CA GLY A 59 -0.39 6.92 -8.20
C GLY A 59 -0.58 7.26 -6.72
N PRO A 60 -1.83 7.51 -6.29
CA PRO A 60 -2.13 7.97 -4.95
C PRO A 60 -1.72 6.95 -3.88
N TRP A 61 -1.19 7.46 -2.78
CA TRP A 61 -0.76 6.69 -1.63
C TRP A 61 -1.13 7.40 -0.34
N LYS A 62 -1.48 6.62 0.68
CA LYS A 62 -1.80 7.12 2.02
C LYS A 62 -1.17 6.23 3.08
N ASP A 63 -0.65 6.87 4.11
CA ASP A 63 -0.20 6.20 5.33
C ASP A 63 -1.03 6.68 6.51
N PHE A 64 -1.20 5.82 7.51
CA PHE A 64 -2.08 6.07 8.65
C PHE A 64 -1.35 5.88 9.97
N HIS A 65 -1.74 6.69 10.96
CA HIS A 65 -1.33 6.53 12.35
C HIS A 65 -2.00 5.28 12.96
N PRO A 66 -1.49 4.76 14.09
CA PRO A 66 -2.09 3.60 14.76
C PRO A 66 -3.56 3.78 15.18
N ASN A 67 -4.02 5.03 15.36
CA ASN A 67 -5.41 5.36 15.65
C ASN A 67 -6.31 5.44 14.39
N GLY A 68 -5.75 5.18 13.21
CA GLY A 68 -6.44 5.24 11.92
C GLY A 68 -6.55 6.63 11.29
N SER A 69 -6.01 7.68 11.93
CA SER A 69 -5.97 9.01 11.31
C SER A 69 -4.91 9.07 10.21
N LEU A 70 -5.14 9.91 9.20
CA LEU A 70 -4.20 10.07 8.09
C LEU A 70 -2.86 10.60 8.63
N ALA A 71 -1.76 9.96 8.25
CA ALA A 71 -0.41 10.35 8.62
C ALA A 71 0.30 11.07 7.48
N ALA A 72 0.13 10.55 6.26
CA ALA A 72 0.69 11.11 5.05
C ALA A 72 -0.20 10.79 3.84
N SER A 73 -0.18 11.66 2.83
CA SER A 73 -0.84 11.41 1.56
C SER A 73 -0.08 12.12 0.44
N GLY A 74 0.06 11.44 -0.68
CA GLY A 74 0.74 11.97 -1.85
C GLY A 74 0.61 11.03 -3.03
N ASN A 75 1.54 11.16 -3.98
CA ASN A 75 1.60 10.28 -5.13
C ASN A 75 3.00 9.68 -5.27
N TYR A 76 3.04 8.45 -5.79
CA TYR A 76 4.24 7.84 -6.32
C TYR A 76 4.23 7.85 -7.84
N ASP A 77 5.40 7.99 -8.45
CA ASP A 77 5.65 7.63 -9.84
C ASP A 77 6.88 6.73 -9.90
N ARG A 78 6.68 5.48 -10.35
CA ARG A 78 7.72 4.46 -10.50
C ARG A 78 8.55 4.27 -9.23
N GLY A 79 7.87 4.13 -8.08
CA GLY A 79 8.50 3.92 -6.78
C GLY A 79 9.15 5.16 -6.17
N THR A 80 8.96 6.35 -6.78
CA THR A 80 9.47 7.62 -6.24
C THR A 80 8.32 8.52 -5.84
N GLU A 81 8.40 9.14 -4.67
CA GLU A 81 7.45 10.18 -4.23
C GLU A 81 7.47 11.36 -5.22
N VAL A 82 6.30 11.80 -5.67
CA VAL A 82 6.16 12.92 -6.60
C VAL A 82 5.04 13.87 -6.16
N GLY A 83 5.22 15.15 -6.51
CA GLY A 83 4.27 16.20 -6.17
C GLY A 83 4.35 16.62 -4.71
N VAL A 84 3.26 17.19 -4.21
CA VAL A 84 3.17 17.61 -2.81
C VAL A 84 2.76 16.41 -1.98
N TRP A 85 3.54 16.17 -0.92
CA TRP A 85 3.15 15.29 0.16
C TRP A 85 2.63 16.11 1.32
N GLU A 86 1.43 15.75 1.76
CA GLU A 86 0.81 16.33 2.93
C GLU A 86 1.03 15.37 4.10
N TYR A 87 1.33 15.93 5.25
CA TYR A 87 1.59 15.17 6.47
C TYR A 87 0.73 15.70 7.60
N TRP A 88 0.25 14.81 8.46
CA TRP A 88 -0.57 15.17 9.61
C TRP A 88 -0.05 14.49 10.87
N ASN A 89 -0.28 15.12 12.03
CA ASN A 89 -0.07 14.50 13.33
C ASN A 89 -1.22 13.53 13.65
N ALA A 90 -1.10 12.79 14.76
CA ALA A 90 -2.11 11.79 15.14
C ALA A 90 -3.49 12.41 15.43
N ASP A 91 -3.54 13.70 15.77
CA ASP A 91 -4.76 14.49 15.99
C ASP A 91 -5.40 14.99 14.69
N GLY A 92 -4.80 14.68 13.53
CA GLY A 92 -5.29 15.09 12.21
C GLY A 92 -4.95 16.53 11.82
N GLN A 93 -4.07 17.20 12.55
CA GLN A 93 -3.60 18.54 12.20
C GLN A 93 -2.43 18.45 11.22
N PRO A 94 -2.40 19.29 10.17
CA PRO A 94 -1.26 19.34 9.25
C PRO A 94 0.04 19.59 10.01
N LYS A 95 1.07 18.80 9.69
CA LYS A 95 2.45 19.08 10.12
C LYS A 95 2.98 20.19 9.21
N THR A 96 3.17 21.37 9.77
CA THR A 96 3.89 22.49 9.14
C THR A 96 5.39 22.33 9.26
#